data_AF-A0A200J8M3-F1
#
_entry.id   AF-A0A200J8M3-F1
#
_cell.length_a   1.000
_cell.length_b   1.000
_cell.length_c   1.000
_cell.angle_alpha   90.00
_cell.angle_beta   90.00
_cell.angle_gamma   90.00
#
_symmetry.space_group_name_H-M   'P 1'
#
loop_
_entity.id
_entity.type
_entity.pdbx_description
1 polymer ?
#
loop_
_entity_poly.entity_id
_entity_poly.type
_entity_poly.pdbx_seq_one_letter_code
_entity_poly.pdbx_strand_id
1 'polypeptide(L)'
;MEQIEEYIEEIEEKWQAAYKELAQTIAENIPEGFVLQMQYGMPTYVVPLSVFPEGYLNRKDEPLPFISLGAQKKHLALYHMGIMGNKELLQWFQEEYKKVVPTKLNMGKSCIRFTNTKTIPYALIGELVSKISMDEWIASYNLYKAKKDRD
;
A
#
# COMPACT_ATOMS: atom_id res chain seq x y z
N MET A 1 -10.96 11.66 -9.29
CA MET A 1 -9.83 12.44 -8.77
C MET A 1 -10.32 13.39 -7.68
N GLU A 2 -11.43 14.10 -7.90
CA GLU A 2 -12.09 14.98 -6.91
C GLU A 2 -12.20 14.36 -5.48
N GLN A 3 -12.70 13.14 -5.34
CA GLN A 3 -12.80 12.47 -4.03
C GLN A 3 -11.45 12.21 -3.32
N ILE A 4 -10.35 12.09 -4.08
CA ILE A 4 -9.00 11.90 -3.51
C ILE A 4 -8.43 13.25 -3.08
N GLU A 5 -8.72 14.31 -3.83
CA GLU A 5 -8.35 15.67 -3.47
C GLU A 5 -9.08 16.11 -2.19
N GLU A 6 -10.40 15.89 -2.13
CA GLU A 6 -11.21 16.10 -0.92
C GLU A 6 -10.65 15.33 0.29
N TYR A 7 -10.30 14.05 0.10
CA TYR A 7 -9.67 13.25 1.14
C TYR A 7 -8.39 13.89 1.67
N ILE A 8 -7.53 14.42 0.78
CA ILE A 8 -6.25 15.04 1.16
C ILE A 8 -6.47 16.35 1.90
N GLU A 9 -7.48 17.13 1.53
CA GLU A 9 -7.83 18.39 2.20
C GLU A 9 -8.33 18.17 3.64
N GLU A 10 -9.04 17.06 3.89
CA GLU A 10 -9.53 16.69 5.22
C GLU A 10 -8.45 16.17 6.17
N ILE A 11 -7.25 15.86 5.67
CA ILE A 11 -6.13 15.40 6.51
C ILE A 11 -5.72 16.51 7.47
N GLU A 12 -5.52 16.17 8.75
CA GLU A 12 -4.99 17.11 9.73
C GLU A 12 -3.66 17.72 9.24
N GLU A 13 -3.52 19.05 9.35
CA GLU A 13 -2.37 19.82 8.82
C GLU A 13 -1.00 19.20 9.16
N LYS A 14 -0.84 18.68 10.38
CA LYS A 14 0.38 18.01 10.86
C LYS A 14 0.82 16.80 10.01
N TRP A 15 -0.10 16.19 9.28
CA TRP A 15 0.12 15.03 8.43
C TRP A 15 0.15 15.36 6.93
N GLN A 16 -0.43 16.48 6.50
CA GLN A 16 -0.66 16.78 5.09
C GLN A 16 0.63 16.76 4.24
N ALA A 17 1.69 17.42 4.69
CA ALA A 17 2.94 17.48 3.95
C ALA A 17 3.55 16.09 3.74
N ALA A 18 3.66 15.32 4.82
CA ALA A 18 4.19 13.95 4.77
C ALA A 18 3.30 13.00 3.98
N TYR A 19 1.97 13.19 4.02
CA TYR A 19 1.02 12.43 3.22
C TYR A 19 1.25 12.68 1.72
N LYS A 20 1.33 13.96 1.31
CA LYS A 20 1.56 14.33 -0.09
C LYS A 20 2.89 13.77 -0.60
N GLU A 21 3.94 13.83 0.21
CA GLU A 21 5.26 13.26 -0.14
C GLU A 21 5.21 11.73 -0.27
N LEU A 22 4.51 11.02 0.63
CA LEU A 22 4.27 9.58 0.49
C LEU A 22 3.43 9.26 -0.77
N ALA A 23 2.35 10.01 -1.02
CA ALA A 23 1.49 9.81 -2.18
C ALA A 23 2.27 9.97 -3.49
N GLN A 24 3.11 11.01 -3.57
CA GLN A 24 4.02 11.24 -4.69
C GLN A 24 5.05 10.10 -4.82
N THR A 25 5.70 9.73 -3.71
CA THR A 25 6.67 8.61 -3.70
C THR A 25 6.05 7.33 -4.25
N ILE A 26 4.82 7.00 -3.86
CA ILE A 26 4.12 5.82 -4.35
C ILE A 26 3.81 5.98 -5.84
N ALA A 27 3.26 7.13 -6.26
CA ALA A 27 2.90 7.39 -7.65
C ALA A 27 4.10 7.28 -8.61
N GLU A 28 5.28 7.74 -8.20
CA GLU A 28 6.51 7.71 -9.01
C GLU A 28 7.12 6.31 -9.12
N ASN A 29 6.85 5.41 -8.16
CA ASN A 29 7.52 4.10 -8.06
C ASN A 29 6.57 2.92 -8.29
N ILE A 30 5.26 3.15 -8.35
CA ILE A 30 4.31 2.06 -8.54
C ILE A 30 4.42 1.48 -9.95
N PRO A 31 4.50 0.14 -10.09
CA PRO A 31 4.56 -0.49 -11.40
C PRO A 31 3.34 -0.15 -12.26
N GLU A 32 3.51 -0.24 -13.58
CA GLU A 32 2.45 0.03 -14.54
C GLU A 32 1.24 -0.92 -14.35
N GLY A 33 0.06 -0.43 -14.72
CA GLY A 33 -1.19 -1.20 -14.73
C GLY A 33 -2.07 -1.00 -13.50
N PHE A 34 -1.51 -0.58 -12.36
CA PHE A 34 -2.31 -0.20 -11.19
C PHE A 34 -3.07 1.11 -11.43
N VAL A 35 -4.29 1.21 -10.90
CA VAL A 35 -5.13 2.40 -11.00
C VAL A 35 -5.41 2.95 -9.60
N LEU A 36 -5.26 4.26 -9.42
CA LEU A 36 -5.59 4.94 -8.18
C LEU A 36 -7.08 5.26 -8.10
N GLN A 37 -7.74 4.83 -7.03
CA GLN A 37 -9.13 5.14 -6.73
C GLN A 37 -9.42 5.10 -5.23
N MET A 38 -10.61 5.54 -4.82
CA MET A 38 -11.06 5.36 -3.44
C MET A 38 -11.52 3.92 -3.22
N GLN A 39 -10.98 3.27 -2.19
CA GLN A 39 -11.44 1.96 -1.74
C GLN A 39 -11.38 1.91 -0.21
N TYR A 40 -12.45 1.43 0.43
CA TYR A 40 -12.57 1.39 1.89
C TYR A 40 -12.28 2.73 2.60
N GLY A 41 -12.68 3.84 1.98
CA GLY A 41 -12.51 5.19 2.52
C GLY A 41 -11.09 5.75 2.44
N MET A 42 -10.19 5.16 1.64
CA MET A 42 -8.81 5.64 1.47
C MET A 42 -8.36 5.56 0.00
N PRO A 43 -7.49 6.48 -0.44
CA PRO A 43 -6.80 6.35 -1.73
C PRO A 43 -6.03 5.03 -1.81
N THR A 44 -6.36 4.24 -2.82
CA THR A 44 -5.87 2.88 -3.01
C THR A 44 -5.53 2.62 -4.47
N TYR A 45 -4.33 2.13 -4.70
CA TYR A 45 -3.91 1.54 -5.97
C TYR A 45 -4.44 0.11 -6.05
N VAL A 46 -5.19 -0.16 -7.11
CA VAL A 46 -5.90 -1.42 -7.35
C VAL A 46 -5.51 -2.02 -8.70
N VAL A 47 -5.65 -3.34 -8.82
CA VAL A 47 -5.73 -3.99 -10.13
C VAL A 47 -7.13 -3.73 -10.69
N PRO A 48 -7.26 -3.10 -11.87
CA PRO A 48 -8.57 -2.75 -12.41
C PRO A 48 -9.37 -4.00 -12.79
N LEU A 49 -10.70 -3.91 -12.71
CA LEU A 49 -11.61 -5.01 -13.07
C LEU A 49 -11.50 -5.45 -14.54
N SER A 50 -11.00 -4.57 -15.42
CA SER A 50 -10.69 -4.92 -16.82
C SER A 50 -9.57 -5.95 -16.94
N VAL A 51 -8.65 -6.00 -15.96
CA VAL A 51 -7.54 -6.96 -15.88
C VAL A 51 -7.92 -8.14 -14.99
N PHE A 52 -8.63 -7.90 -13.88
CA PHE A 52 -9.02 -8.93 -12.92
C PHE A 52 -10.55 -8.94 -12.68
N PRO A 53 -11.35 -9.55 -13.58
CA PRO A 53 -12.82 -9.45 -13.56
C PRO A 53 -13.50 -10.29 -12.48
N GLU A 54 -12.78 -11.23 -11.85
CA GLU A 54 -13.29 -11.96 -10.68
C GLU A 54 -13.49 -11.04 -9.48
N GLY A 55 -12.73 -9.95 -9.44
CA GLY A 55 -12.73 -8.97 -8.35
C GLY A 55 -12.22 -9.53 -7.03
N TYR A 56 -12.05 -8.64 -6.06
CA TYR A 56 -11.53 -8.99 -4.74
C TYR A 56 -12.53 -9.86 -3.99
N LEU A 57 -12.07 -11.01 -3.51
CA LEU A 57 -12.86 -11.99 -2.78
C LEU A 57 -14.10 -12.45 -3.57
N ASN A 58 -13.96 -12.57 -4.90
CA ASN A 58 -15.02 -12.93 -5.84
C ASN A 58 -16.18 -11.92 -5.95
N ARG A 59 -15.95 -10.65 -5.56
CA ARG A 59 -16.91 -9.56 -5.73
C ARG A 59 -16.58 -8.77 -7.00
N LYS A 60 -17.36 -8.99 -8.06
CA LYS A 60 -17.10 -8.49 -9.42
C LYS A 60 -17.15 -6.97 -9.57
N ASP A 61 -17.71 -6.28 -8.60
CA ASP A 61 -17.77 -4.82 -8.50
C ASP A 61 -16.62 -4.23 -7.68
N GLU A 62 -15.74 -5.08 -7.15
CA GLU A 62 -14.66 -4.66 -6.28
C GLU A 62 -13.29 -5.02 -6.86
N PRO A 63 -12.47 -4.05 -7.29
CA PRO A 63 -11.14 -4.33 -7.81
C PRO A 63 -10.17 -4.81 -6.71
N LEU A 64 -9.12 -5.51 -7.12
CA LEU A 64 -8.17 -6.15 -6.20
C LEU A 64 -7.22 -5.09 -5.58
N PRO A 65 -7.29 -4.81 -4.27
CA PRO A 65 -6.42 -3.84 -3.62
C PRO A 65 -4.95 -4.27 -3.65
N PHE A 66 -4.05 -3.32 -3.85
CA PHE A 66 -2.61 -3.53 -3.74
C PHE A 66 -1.97 -2.65 -2.67
N ILE A 67 -2.09 -1.32 -2.81
CA ILE A 67 -1.51 -0.36 -1.87
C ILE A 67 -2.54 0.70 -1.48
N SER A 68 -2.81 0.88 -0.20
CA SER A 68 -3.63 1.98 0.32
C SER A 68 -2.80 2.92 1.17
N LEU A 69 -3.00 4.23 1.01
CA LEU A 69 -2.38 5.26 1.85
C LEU A 69 -3.45 6.01 2.64
N GLY A 70 -3.46 5.77 3.95
CA GLY A 70 -4.44 6.36 4.87
C GLY A 70 -3.81 7.34 5.86
N ALA A 71 -4.49 8.45 6.12
CA ALA A 71 -4.23 9.32 7.25
C ALA A 71 -5.13 8.92 8.43
N GLN A 72 -4.52 8.56 9.55
CA GLN A 72 -5.20 8.24 10.81
C GLN A 72 -4.90 9.33 11.83
N LYS A 73 -5.75 9.50 12.84
CA LYS A 73 -5.61 10.53 13.90
C LYS A 73 -4.20 10.63 14.51
N LYS A 74 -3.52 9.47 14.65
CA LYS A 74 -2.21 9.36 15.32
C LYS A 74 -1.04 8.97 14.40
N HIS A 75 -1.28 8.65 13.14
CA HIS A 75 -0.23 8.18 12.23
C HIS A 75 -0.69 8.23 10.77
N LEU A 76 0.28 8.23 9.86
CA LEU A 76 0.03 7.81 8.48
C LEU A 76 0.20 6.29 8.37
N ALA A 77 -0.64 5.64 7.59
CA ALA A 77 -0.67 4.19 7.39
C ALA A 77 -0.49 3.86 5.92
N LEU A 78 0.56 3.09 5.60
CA LEU A 78 0.75 2.47 4.30
C LEU A 78 0.35 1.00 4.41
N TYR A 79 -0.74 0.63 3.75
CA TYR A 79 -1.17 -0.75 3.63
C TYR A 79 -0.58 -1.32 2.35
N HIS A 80 0.37 -2.23 2.46
CA HIS A 80 0.97 -2.91 1.32
C HIS A 80 0.55 -4.37 1.32
N MET A 81 -0.38 -4.75 0.44
CA MET A 81 -0.96 -6.10 0.44
C MET A 81 0.06 -7.17 0.01
N GLY A 82 0.96 -6.82 -0.92
CA GLY A 82 2.05 -7.69 -1.36
C GLY A 82 3.04 -8.14 -0.26
N ILE A 83 3.30 -7.29 0.75
CA ILE A 83 4.26 -7.63 1.82
C ILE A 83 3.74 -8.72 2.76
N MET A 84 2.42 -8.86 2.89
CA MET A 84 1.81 -9.83 3.79
C MET A 84 2.02 -11.27 3.33
N GLY A 85 2.04 -11.49 2.01
CA GLY A 85 2.18 -12.81 1.39
C GLY A 85 3.62 -13.21 1.08
N ASN A 86 4.57 -12.28 1.16
CA ASN A 86 5.94 -12.46 0.70
C ASN A 86 6.94 -12.31 1.87
N LYS A 87 7.39 -13.45 2.41
CA LYS A 87 8.31 -13.49 3.55
C LYS A 87 9.69 -12.88 3.24
N GLU A 88 10.19 -13.11 2.03
CA GLU A 88 11.49 -12.60 1.60
C GLU A 88 11.46 -11.08 1.48
N LEU A 89 10.39 -10.53 0.88
CA LEU A 89 10.18 -9.09 0.81
C LEU A 89 10.04 -8.46 2.20
N LEU A 90 9.27 -9.09 3.09
CA LEU A 90 9.11 -8.63 4.46
C LEU A 90 10.46 -8.61 5.20
N GLN A 91 11.26 -9.66 5.06
CA GLN A 91 12.58 -9.75 5.68
C GLN A 91 13.51 -8.67 5.15
N TRP A 92 13.62 -8.53 3.82
CA TRP A 92 14.41 -7.48 3.18
C TRP A 92 14.01 -6.10 3.70
N PHE A 93 12.71 -5.79 3.73
CA PHE A 93 12.23 -4.48 4.18
C PHE A 93 12.58 -4.22 5.66
N GLN A 94 12.46 -5.23 6.52
CA GLN A 94 12.85 -5.12 7.93
C GLN A 94 14.35 -4.90 8.12
N GLU A 95 15.19 -5.50 7.28
CA GLU A 95 16.64 -5.34 7.30
C GLU A 95 17.06 -3.95 6.81
N GLU A 96 16.53 -3.50 5.67
CA GLU A 96 16.83 -2.17 5.14
C GLU A 96 16.29 -1.04 6.04
N TYR A 97 15.07 -1.20 6.58
CA TYR A 97 14.46 -0.19 7.45
C TYR A 97 15.33 0.10 8.69
N LYS A 98 15.94 -0.94 9.28
CA LYS A 98 16.84 -0.78 10.44
C LYS A 98 18.11 0.00 10.11
N LYS A 99 18.54 0.05 8.85
CA LYS A 99 19.74 0.78 8.44
C LYS A 99 19.48 2.28 8.31
N VAL A 100 18.26 2.66 7.94
CA VAL A 100 17.94 4.05 7.60
C VAL A 100 17.02 4.74 8.62
N VAL A 101 16.27 3.99 9.43
CA VAL A 101 15.40 4.57 10.46
C VAL A 101 15.90 4.20 11.87
N PRO A 102 16.13 5.19 12.76
CA PRO A 102 16.63 4.92 14.12
C PRO A 102 15.67 4.14 15.02
N THR A 103 14.36 4.25 14.77
CA THR A 103 13.33 3.61 15.60
C THR A 103 12.92 2.26 15.02
N LYS A 104 12.40 1.38 15.89
CA LYS A 104 11.82 0.11 15.45
C LYS A 104 10.70 0.32 14.44
N LEU A 105 10.68 -0.50 13.39
CA LEU A 105 9.58 -0.58 12.45
C LEU A 105 8.25 -0.86 13.17
N ASN A 106 7.30 0.06 13.04
CA ASN A 106 5.96 -0.07 13.59
C ASN A 106 5.03 -0.60 12.50
N MET A 107 4.73 -1.89 12.51
CA MET A 107 3.86 -2.50 11.50
C MET A 107 2.91 -3.57 12.04
N GLY A 108 1.81 -3.81 11.32
CA GLY A 108 0.99 -5.01 11.41
C GLY A 108 1.36 -6.00 10.29
N LYS A 109 0.43 -6.89 9.90
CA LYS A 109 0.67 -7.86 8.81
C LYS A 109 0.95 -7.20 7.45
N SER A 110 0.19 -6.16 7.11
CA SER A 110 0.32 -5.40 5.85
C SER A 110 0.47 -3.89 6.07
N CYS A 111 0.27 -3.40 7.30
CA CYS A 111 0.15 -1.98 7.60
C CYS A 111 1.43 -1.45 8.24
N ILE A 112 2.16 -0.58 7.57
CA ILE A 112 3.29 0.18 8.10
C ILE A 112 2.74 1.50 8.65
N ARG A 113 3.11 1.86 9.89
CA ARG A 113 2.58 3.03 10.60
C ARG A 113 3.68 4.06 10.87
N PHE A 114 3.52 5.25 10.30
CA PHE A 114 4.40 6.40 10.52
C PHE A 114 3.80 7.33 11.58
N THR A 115 4.36 7.29 12.79
CA THR A 115 3.94 8.15 13.91
C THR A 115 4.77 9.44 14.03
N ASN A 116 5.87 9.54 13.27
CA ASN A 116 6.74 10.71 13.23
C ASN A 116 7.08 11.03 11.77
N THR A 117 6.65 12.19 11.30
CA THR A 117 6.84 12.63 9.90
C THR A 117 8.30 12.87 9.56
N LYS A 118 9.16 13.17 10.54
CA LYS A 118 10.57 13.48 10.33
C LYS A 118 11.45 12.25 10.04
N THR A 119 10.92 11.05 10.25
CA THR A 119 11.68 9.80 10.13
C THR A 119 11.11 8.85 9.09
N ILE A 120 10.24 9.35 8.20
CA ILE A 120 9.67 8.55 7.11
C ILE A 120 10.78 8.29 6.08
N PRO A 121 11.13 7.03 5.78
CA PRO A 121 12.20 6.72 4.84
C PRO A 121 11.67 6.67 3.40
N TYR A 122 11.35 7.83 2.81
CA TYR A 122 10.68 7.92 1.51
C TYR A 122 11.36 7.11 0.39
N ALA A 123 12.69 7.19 0.26
CA ALA A 123 13.44 6.40 -0.73
C ALA A 123 13.21 4.88 -0.57
N LEU A 124 13.28 4.37 0.67
CA LEU A 124 13.03 2.95 0.94
C LEU A 124 11.57 2.56 0.70
N ILE A 125 10.63 3.48 0.91
CA ILE A 125 9.22 3.26 0.56
C ILE A 125 9.06 3.16 -0.97
N GLY A 126 9.73 4.01 -1.74
CA GLY A 126 9.78 3.90 -3.21
C GLY A 126 10.29 2.53 -3.65
N GLU A 127 11.41 2.08 -3.10
CA GLU A 127 11.96 0.74 -3.40
C GLU A 127 11.02 -0.40 -2.99
N LEU A 128 10.30 -0.28 -1.87
CA LEU A 128 9.31 -1.28 -1.46
C LEU A 128 8.16 -1.35 -2.46
N VAL A 129 7.63 -0.19 -2.88
CA VAL A 129 6.51 -0.07 -3.82
C VAL A 129 6.85 -0.69 -5.18
N SER A 130 8.09 -0.53 -5.65
CA SER A 130 8.51 -1.01 -6.97
C SER A 130 8.81 -2.51 -7.04
N LYS A 131 8.78 -3.24 -5.92
CA LYS A 131 9.27 -4.64 -5.84
C LYS A 131 8.28 -5.71 -6.28
N ILE A 132 7.00 -5.36 -6.48
CA ILE A 132 5.98 -6.32 -6.90
C ILE A 132 5.22 -5.72 -8.08
N SER A 133 5.36 -6.35 -9.24
CA SER A 133 4.56 -6.04 -10.43
C SER A 133 3.09 -6.42 -10.25
N MET A 134 2.22 -5.87 -11.10
CA MET A 134 0.80 -6.20 -11.10
C MET A 134 0.56 -7.71 -11.31
N ASP A 135 1.28 -8.34 -12.23
CA ASP A 135 1.15 -9.76 -12.54
C ASP A 135 1.59 -10.65 -11.37
N GLU A 136 2.71 -10.32 -10.73
CA GLU A 136 3.17 -11.02 -9.52
C GLU A 136 2.16 -10.89 -8.39
N TRP A 137 1.55 -9.70 -8.23
CA TRP A 137 0.51 -9.48 -7.24
C TRP A 137 -0.73 -10.34 -7.50
N ILE A 138 -1.24 -10.36 -8.74
CA ILE A 138 -2.39 -11.19 -9.15
C ILE A 138 -2.07 -12.68 -8.90
N ALA A 139 -0.90 -13.14 -9.30
CA ALA A 139 -0.47 -14.53 -9.11
C ALA A 139 -0.42 -14.89 -7.62
N SER A 140 0.20 -14.04 -6.79
CA SER A 140 0.25 -14.23 -5.33
C SER A 140 -1.16 -14.27 -4.71
N TYR A 141 -2.05 -13.38 -5.14
CA TYR A 141 -3.43 -13.34 -4.67
C TYR A 141 -4.20 -14.62 -5.00
N ASN A 142 -4.10 -15.10 -6.25
CA ASN A 142 -4.75 -16.34 -6.67
C ASN A 142 -4.25 -17.56 -5.89
N LEU A 143 -2.95 -17.63 -5.61
CA LEU A 143 -2.38 -18.68 -4.75
C LEU A 143 -2.92 -18.64 -3.32
N TYR A 144 -3.10 -17.42 -2.77
CA TYR A 144 -3.72 -17.25 -1.45
C TYR A 144 -5.18 -17.71 -1.44
N LYS A 145 -5.98 -17.30 -2.43
CA LYS A 145 -7.38 -17.73 -2.60
C LYS A 145 -7.49 -19.26 -2.69
N ALA A 146 -6.68 -19.90 -3.53
CA ALA A 146 -6.70 -21.34 -3.71
C ALA A 146 -6.26 -22.13 -2.45
N LYS A 147 -5.47 -21.55 -1.54
CA LYS A 147 -5.17 -22.17 -0.24
C LYS A 147 -6.37 -22.10 0.70
N LYS A 148 -7.04 -20.94 0.75
CA LYS A 148 -8.21 -20.74 1.59
C LYS A 148 -9.39 -21.63 1.22
N ASP A 149 -9.58 -21.92 -0.07
CA ASP A 149 -10.65 -22.80 -0.53
C ASP A 149 -10.39 -24.30 -0.25
N ARG A 150 -9.19 -24.65 0.23
CA ARG A 150 -8.80 -26.03 0.57
C ARG A 150 -8.88 -26.36 2.07
N ASP A 151 -9.09 -25.35 2.91
CA ASP A 151 -9.25 -25.46 4.36
C ASP A 151 -10.74 -25.40 4.74
#